data_AF-A0A524F7R5-F1
#
_entry.id   AF-A0A524F7R5-F1
#
_cell.length_a   1.000
_cell.length_b   1.000
_cell.length_c   1.000
_cell.angle_alpha   90.00
_cell.angle_beta   90.00
_cell.angle_gamma   90.00
#
_symmetry.space_group_name_H-M   'P 1'
#
loop_
_entity.id
_entity.type
_entity.pdbx_description
1 polymer ?
#
loop_
_entity_poly.entity_id
_entity_poly.type
_entity_poly.pdbx_seq_one_letter_code
_entity_poly.pdbx_strand_id
1 'polypeptide(L)'
;MTDIRLLDDEHDKEWTRFIFNACDLEYHQLRENKITREILEKNLDQIVNKIFNCNDEYNNVDAILIGFQILGIFILKTGAFLPEIVKNAILFSTTWEYDKMRGWSRLLEEERKENLDNFRKAILNHKVGKIIKISF
;
A
#
# COMPACT_ATOMS: atom_id res chain seq x y z
N MET A 1 2.72 -14.19 -13.31
CA MET A 1 1.95 -13.65 -12.17
C MET A 1 2.97 -12.86 -11.39
N THR A 2 2.86 -11.54 -11.35
CA THR A 2 3.92 -10.69 -10.79
C THR A 2 3.70 -10.61 -9.28
N ASP A 3 4.56 -11.33 -8.55
CA ASP A 3 4.54 -11.39 -7.10
C ASP A 3 5.26 -10.14 -6.58
N ILE A 4 4.49 -9.11 -6.21
CA ILE A 4 5.06 -7.83 -5.80
C ILE A 4 5.27 -7.89 -4.28
N ARG A 5 6.37 -8.52 -3.85
CA ARG A 5 6.83 -8.39 -2.47
C ARG A 5 7.26 -6.96 -2.25
N LEU A 6 6.44 -6.20 -1.52
CA LEU A 6 6.65 -4.78 -1.36
C LEU A 6 7.57 -4.46 -0.18
N LEU A 7 7.53 -5.09 1.00
CA LEU A 7 8.21 -4.48 2.16
C LEU A 7 8.59 -5.48 3.27
N ASP A 8 9.27 -4.94 4.31
CA ASP A 8 9.71 -5.65 5.51
C ASP A 8 8.52 -6.10 6.37
N ASP A 9 8.66 -7.28 6.96
CA ASP A 9 7.58 -8.18 7.36
C ASP A 9 6.78 -7.69 8.58
N GLU A 10 7.22 -6.62 9.26
CA GLU A 10 6.58 -6.08 10.47
C GLU A 10 5.70 -4.85 10.18
N HIS A 11 6.22 -3.85 9.45
CA HIS A 11 5.45 -2.66 9.08
C HIS A 11 4.29 -2.98 8.13
N ASP A 12 4.45 -3.98 7.27
CA ASP A 12 3.37 -4.46 6.40
C ASP A 12 2.20 -5.03 7.19
N LYS A 13 2.50 -5.79 8.24
CA LYS A 13 1.48 -6.38 9.11
C LYS A 13 0.77 -5.30 9.92
N GLU A 14 1.50 -4.29 10.39
CA GLU A 14 0.93 -3.17 11.13
C GLU A 14 -0.05 -2.37 10.27
N TRP A 15 0.37 -1.89 9.10
CA TRP A 15 -0.49 -1.12 8.21
C TRP A 15 -1.65 -1.93 7.65
N THR A 16 -1.42 -3.21 7.33
CA THR A 16 -2.50 -4.12 6.93
C THR A 16 -3.52 -4.27 8.04
N ARG A 17 -3.09 -4.51 9.29
CA ARG A 17 -3.99 -4.59 10.45
C ARG A 17 -4.74 -3.28 10.67
N PHE A 18 -4.07 -2.14 10.54
CA PHE A 18 -4.71 -0.83 10.68
C PHE A 18 -5.83 -0.65 9.64
N ILE A 19 -5.56 -0.91 8.36
CA ILE A 19 -6.55 -0.76 7.29
C ILE A 19 -7.75 -1.69 7.53
N PHE A 20 -7.49 -2.93 7.96
CA PHE A 20 -8.55 -3.88 8.33
C PHE A 20 -9.41 -3.35 9.47
N ASN A 21 -8.79 -2.90 10.56
CA ASN A 21 -9.50 -2.35 11.70
C ASN A 21 -10.33 -1.11 11.30
N ALA A 22 -9.79 -0.24 10.44
CA ALA A 22 -10.50 0.92 9.92
C ALA A 22 -11.70 0.54 9.02
N CYS A 23 -11.72 -0.69 8.52
CA CYS A 23 -12.80 -1.26 7.72
C CYS A 23 -13.77 -2.12 8.54
N ASP A 24 -13.67 -2.12 9.87
CA ASP A 24 -14.40 -3.02 10.78
C ASP A 24 -14.17 -4.52 10.45
N LEU A 25 -12.96 -4.84 9.98
CA LEU A 25 -12.54 -6.20 9.66
C LEU A 25 -11.44 -6.65 10.62
N GLU A 26 -11.40 -7.96 10.88
CA GLU A 26 -10.33 -8.57 11.65
C GLU A 26 -9.20 -9.06 10.73
N TYR A 27 -7.95 -8.97 11.21
CA TYR A 27 -6.77 -9.35 10.41
C TYR A 27 -6.84 -10.78 9.84
N HIS A 28 -7.46 -11.73 10.56
CA HIS A 28 -7.62 -13.11 10.09
C HIS A 28 -8.47 -13.21 8.81
N GLN A 29 -9.32 -12.21 8.54
CA GLN A 29 -10.19 -12.11 7.38
C GLN A 29 -9.44 -11.66 6.11
N LEU A 30 -8.15 -11.32 6.21
CA LEU A 30 -7.30 -11.03 5.06
C LEU A 30 -7.27 -12.18 4.05
N ARG A 31 -7.20 -13.43 4.55
CA ARG A 31 -7.19 -14.64 3.72
C ARG A 31 -8.52 -14.89 3.01
N GLU A 32 -9.60 -14.28 3.50
CA GLU A 32 -10.95 -14.43 2.97
C GLU A 32 -11.30 -13.36 1.93
N ASN A 33 -10.38 -12.42 1.62
CA ASN A 33 -10.60 -11.30 0.71
C ASN A 33 -11.88 -10.50 1.03
N LYS A 34 -12.20 -10.35 2.32
CA LYS A 34 -13.43 -9.68 2.77
C LYS A 34 -13.45 -8.17 2.57
N ILE A 35 -12.29 -7.56 2.34
CA ILE A 35 -12.23 -6.15 1.99
C ILE A 35 -12.75 -5.96 0.55
N THR A 36 -13.95 -5.43 0.42
CA THR A 36 -14.54 -5.09 -0.87
C THR A 36 -14.23 -3.64 -1.24
N ARG A 37 -14.55 -3.27 -2.48
CA ARG A 37 -14.47 -1.90 -2.96
C ARG A 37 -15.26 -0.94 -2.10
N GLU A 38 -16.51 -1.30 -1.82
CA GLU A 38 -17.47 -0.48 -1.09
C GLU A 38 -17.02 -0.26 0.36
N ILE A 39 -16.47 -1.30 1.00
CA ILE A 39 -15.92 -1.22 2.36
C ILE A 39 -14.70 -0.29 2.37
N LEU A 40 -13.78 -0.45 1.42
CA LEU A 40 -12.57 0.38 1.37
C LEU A 40 -12.90 1.85 1.06
N GLU A 41 -13.77 2.11 0.07
CA GLU A 41 -14.18 3.47 -0.30
C GLU A 41 -14.91 4.20 0.84
N LYS A 42 -15.79 3.50 1.56
CA LYS A 42 -16.51 4.06 2.72
C LYS A 42 -15.56 4.55 3.82
N ASN A 43 -14.42 3.89 3.98
CA ASN A 43 -13.46 4.18 5.05
C ASN A 43 -12.19 4.89 4.57
N LEU A 44 -12.13 5.26 3.29
CA LEU A 44 -10.92 5.77 2.65
C LEU A 44 -10.40 7.05 3.33
N ASP A 45 -11.28 7.99 3.65
CA ASP A 45 -10.91 9.26 4.29
C ASP A 45 -10.28 9.02 5.67
N GLN A 46 -10.83 8.11 6.46
CA GLN A 46 -10.28 7.74 7.77
C GLN A 46 -8.90 7.09 7.63
N ILE A 47 -8.73 6.19 6.66
CA ILE A 47 -7.46 5.52 6.39
C ILE A 47 -6.40 6.54 5.98
N VAL A 48 -6.72 7.40 5.01
CA VAL A 48 -5.83 8.45 4.50
C VAL A 48 -5.47 9.43 5.61
N ASN A 49 -6.43 9.86 6.43
CA ASN A 49 -6.18 10.74 7.55
C ASN A 49 -5.25 10.11 8.59
N LYS A 50 -5.38 8.81 8.89
CA LYS A 50 -4.45 8.15 9.80
C LYS A 50 -3.05 8.04 9.20
N ILE A 51 -2.92 7.69 7.91
CA ILE A 51 -1.62 7.63 7.24
C ILE A 51 -0.92 8.99 7.32
N PHE A 52 -1.61 10.08 6.99
CA PHE A 52 -1.03 11.42 7.07
C PHE A 52 -0.72 11.88 8.50
N ASN A 53 -1.55 11.49 9.48
CA ASN A 53 -1.41 11.90 10.87
C ASN A 53 -0.67 10.87 11.75
N CYS A 54 0.05 9.92 11.15
CA CYS A 54 0.86 8.92 11.88
C CYS A 54 2.08 9.53 12.62
N ASN A 55 2.11 10.85 12.81
CA ASN A 55 3.21 11.61 13.40
C ASN A 55 3.34 11.45 14.93
N ASP A 56 2.63 10.52 15.55
CA ASP A 56 2.75 10.29 16.99
C ASP A 56 4.15 9.69 17.29
N GLU A 57 4.96 10.56 17.88
CA GLU A 57 6.27 10.36 18.54
C GLU A 57 7.57 10.42 17.72
N TYR A 58 7.63 10.12 16.42
CA TYR A 58 8.94 10.07 15.71
C TYR A 58 9.03 10.65 14.30
N ASN A 59 8.00 11.31 13.75
CA ASN A 59 8.02 11.85 12.36
C ASN A 59 8.60 10.82 11.37
N ASN A 60 8.16 9.55 11.48
CA ASN A 60 8.72 8.48 10.68
C ASN A 60 8.11 8.53 9.27
N VAL A 61 8.71 9.38 8.41
CA VAL A 61 8.37 9.49 6.99
C VAL A 61 8.30 8.11 6.35
N ASP A 62 9.15 7.17 6.76
CA ASP A 62 9.14 5.82 6.23
C ASP A 62 7.81 5.10 6.47
N ALA A 63 7.25 5.18 7.68
CA ALA A 63 5.98 4.57 8.02
C ALA A 63 4.82 5.15 7.17
N ILE A 64 4.82 6.46 6.93
CA ILE A 64 3.83 7.12 6.08
C ILE A 64 3.91 6.59 4.64
N LEU A 65 5.13 6.51 4.09
CA LEU A 65 5.35 6.02 2.73
C LEU A 65 4.91 4.55 2.59
N ILE A 66 5.24 3.71 3.57
CA ILE A 66 4.77 2.32 3.63
C ILE A 66 3.23 2.25 3.68
N GLY A 67 2.60 3.04 4.54
CA GLY A 67 1.14 3.10 4.64
C GLY A 67 0.47 3.42 3.31
N PHE A 68 1.04 4.35 2.53
CA PHE A 68 0.57 4.61 1.17
C PHE A 68 0.81 3.43 0.22
N GLN A 69 1.98 2.78 0.25
CA GLN A 69 2.20 1.59 -0.57
C GLN A 69 1.15 0.51 -0.29
N ILE A 70 0.89 0.20 0.99
CA ILE A 70 -0.11 -0.80 1.40
C ILE A 70 -1.52 -0.38 0.97
N LEU A 71 -1.92 0.88 1.16
CA LEU A 71 -3.21 1.39 0.67
C LEU A 71 -3.35 1.21 -0.85
N GLY A 72 -2.30 1.50 -1.61
CA GLY A 72 -2.29 1.30 -3.05
C GLY A 72 -2.53 -0.15 -3.45
N ILE A 73 -1.98 -1.13 -2.72
CA ILE A 73 -2.25 -2.55 -2.95
C ILE A 73 -3.75 -2.85 -2.76
N PHE A 74 -4.36 -2.36 -1.68
CA PHE A 74 -5.79 -2.58 -1.43
C PHE A 74 -6.67 -1.94 -2.50
N ILE A 75 -6.33 -0.73 -2.95
CA ILE A 75 -7.04 -0.05 -4.05
C ILE A 75 -6.97 -0.88 -5.33
N LEU A 76 -5.79 -1.39 -5.69
CA LEU A 76 -5.62 -2.23 -6.88
C LEU A 76 -6.35 -3.58 -6.77
N LYS A 77 -6.36 -4.20 -5.58
CA LYS A 77 -7.04 -5.48 -5.32
C LYS A 77 -8.56 -5.38 -5.34
N THR A 78 -9.11 -4.25 -4.91
CA THR A 78 -10.56 -4.04 -4.82
C THR A 78 -11.12 -3.31 -6.04
N GLY A 79 -10.26 -2.66 -6.82
CA GLY A 79 -10.68 -1.74 -7.87
C GLY A 79 -11.30 -0.45 -7.32
N ALA A 80 -10.99 -0.06 -6.08
CA ALA A 80 -11.54 1.13 -5.44
C ALA A 80 -11.16 2.43 -6.15
N PHE A 81 -11.96 3.47 -5.91
CA PHE A 81 -11.64 4.82 -6.30
C PHE A 81 -10.27 5.23 -5.72
N LEU A 82 -9.46 5.86 -6.57
CA LEU A 82 -8.15 6.35 -6.22
C LEU A 82 -8.14 7.88 -6.36
N PRO A 83 -8.29 8.61 -5.25
CA PRO A 83 -8.17 10.06 -5.26
C PRO A 83 -6.78 10.49 -5.76
N GLU A 84 -6.71 11.57 -6.52
CA GLU A 84 -5.45 12.02 -7.13
C GLU A 84 -4.37 12.34 -6.09
N ILE A 85 -4.75 12.89 -4.93
CA ILE A 85 -3.82 13.12 -3.82
C ILE A 85 -3.21 11.82 -3.29
N VAL A 86 -4.01 10.76 -3.17
CA VAL A 86 -3.56 9.44 -2.74
C VAL A 86 -2.69 8.80 -3.82
N LYS A 87 -3.08 8.93 -5.09
CA LYS A 87 -2.28 8.46 -6.24
C LYS A 87 -0.88 9.06 -6.22
N ASN A 88 -0.80 10.38 -6.05
CA ASN A 88 0.49 11.08 -6.02
C ASN A 88 1.33 10.68 -4.80
N ALA A 89 0.70 10.46 -3.64
CA ALA A 89 1.39 9.95 -2.46
C ALA A 89 1.96 8.53 -2.67
N ILE A 90 1.20 7.63 -3.31
CA ILE A 90 1.68 6.28 -3.67
C ILE A 90 2.81 6.33 -4.69
N LEU A 91 2.68 7.18 -5.71
CA LEU A 91 3.74 7.35 -6.71
C LEU A 91 4.98 7.99 -6.08
N PHE A 92 4.83 8.85 -5.08
CA PHE A 92 5.98 9.36 -4.36
C PHE A 92 6.64 8.28 -3.48
N SER A 93 5.84 7.49 -2.75
CA SER A 93 6.36 6.45 -1.87
C SER A 93 7.10 5.32 -2.58
N THR A 94 6.97 5.22 -3.89
CA THR A 94 7.56 4.15 -4.72
C THR A 94 8.79 4.59 -5.50
N THR A 95 9.32 5.79 -5.26
CA THR A 95 10.60 6.20 -5.87
C THR A 95 11.76 5.46 -5.22
N TRP A 96 12.76 5.08 -6.02
CA TRP A 96 13.93 4.37 -5.52
C TRP A 96 14.74 5.20 -4.51
N GLU A 97 14.74 6.52 -4.66
CA GLU A 97 15.48 7.45 -3.80
C GLU A 97 15.12 7.32 -2.33
N TYR A 98 13.84 7.11 -2.02
CA TYR A 98 13.38 6.85 -0.65
C TYR A 98 13.57 5.40 -0.26
N ASP A 99 13.24 4.47 -1.16
CA ASP A 99 13.22 3.05 -0.84
C ASP A 99 14.63 2.49 -0.53
N LYS A 100 15.67 3.03 -1.19
CA LYS A 100 17.07 2.62 -0.99
C LYS A 100 17.60 2.93 0.42
N MET A 101 16.95 3.85 1.16
CA MET A 101 17.36 4.20 2.53
C MET A 101 17.15 3.05 3.52
N ARG A 102 16.38 2.02 3.15
CA ARG A 102 16.11 0.84 3.98
C ARG A 102 17.24 -0.20 4.01
N GLY A 103 18.34 0.04 3.29
CA GLY A 103 19.53 -0.81 3.39
C GLY A 103 19.37 -2.18 2.72
N TRP A 104 18.68 -2.24 1.57
CA TRP A 104 18.54 -3.46 0.79
C TRP A 104 19.89 -4.12 0.50
N SER A 105 19.94 -5.44 0.63
CA SER A 105 21.10 -6.19 0.15
C SER A 105 21.21 -6.04 -1.37
N ARG A 106 22.43 -6.08 -1.91
CA ARG A 106 22.67 -5.96 -3.36
C ARG A 106 21.88 -6.98 -4.19
N LEU A 107 21.62 -8.16 -3.62
CA LEU A 107 20.84 -9.22 -4.28
C LEU A 107 19.34 -8.88 -4.37
N LEU A 108 18.81 -8.12 -3.42
CA LEU A 108 17.39 -7.76 -3.35
C LEU A 108 17.09 -6.39 -3.98
N GLU A 109 18.11 -5.57 -4.22
CA GLU A 109 17.96 -4.23 -4.79
C GLU A 109 17.33 -4.24 -6.19
N GLU A 110 17.79 -5.14 -7.08
CA GLU A 110 17.27 -5.22 -8.45
C GLU A 110 15.81 -5.69 -8.46
N GLU A 111 15.51 -6.76 -7.72
CA GLU A 111 14.15 -7.28 -7.54
C GLU A 111 13.23 -6.21 -6.94
N ARG A 112 13.72 -5.46 -5.94
CA ARG A 112 12.96 -4.38 -5.31
C ARG A 112 12.62 -3.26 -6.29
N LYS A 113 13.60 -2.82 -7.09
CA LYS A 113 13.38 -1.80 -8.12
C LYS A 113 12.34 -2.26 -9.15
N GLU A 114 12.43 -3.51 -9.58
CA GLU A 114 11.46 -4.08 -10.52
C GLU A 114 10.06 -4.13 -9.90
N ASN A 115 9.93 -4.55 -8.64
CA ASN A 115 8.66 -4.56 -7.91
C ASN A 115 8.06 -3.16 -7.77
N LEU A 116 8.87 -2.16 -7.43
CA LEU A 116 8.44 -0.76 -7.36
C LEU A 116 7.95 -0.26 -8.72
N ASP A 117 8.69 -0.52 -9.80
CA ASP A 117 8.30 -0.07 -11.14
C ASP A 117 7.01 -0.75 -11.63
N ASN A 118 6.87 -2.06 -11.38
CA ASN A 118 5.65 -2.81 -11.68
C ASN A 118 4.44 -2.27 -10.91
N PHE A 119 4.62 -1.97 -9.61
CA PHE A 119 3.58 -1.38 -8.79
C PHE A 119 3.21 0.05 -9.25
N ARG A 120 4.19 0.89 -9.58
CA ARG A 120 3.98 2.22 -10.16
C ARG A 120 3.17 2.16 -11.45
N LYS A 121 3.54 1.27 -12.37
CA LYS A 121 2.80 1.05 -13.62
C LYS A 121 1.38 0.60 -13.35
N ALA A 122 1.15 -0.25 -12.35
CA ALA A 122 -0.19 -0.68 -11.97
C ALA A 122 -1.06 0.48 -11.46
N ILE A 123 -0.50 1.34 -10.60
CA ILE A 123 -1.16 2.55 -10.08
C ILE A 123 -1.45 3.57 -11.20
N LEU A 124 -0.51 3.80 -12.11
CA LEU A 124 -0.70 4.72 -13.24
C LEU A 124 -1.79 4.25 -14.19
N ASN A 125 -1.92 2.93 -14.39
CA ASN A 125 -2.92 2.32 -15.27
C ASN A 125 -4.22 1.93 -14.55
N HIS A 126 -4.36 2.31 -13.28
CA HIS A 126 -5.54 2.00 -12.46
C HIS A 126 -6.81 2.59 -13.09
N LYS A 127 -7.89 1.81 -13.01
CA LYS A 127 -9.24 2.23 -13.41
C LYS A 127 -10.22 1.72 -12.37
N VAL A 128 -11.17 2.56 -11.97
CA VAL A 128 -12.22 2.19 -11.01
C VAL A 128 -12.95 0.94 -11.49
N GLY A 129 -13.16 -0.01 -10.59
CA GLY A 129 -13.77 -1.32 -10.84
C GLY A 129 -12.85 -2.37 -11.46
N LYS A 130 -11.63 -2.02 -11.89
CA LYS A 130 -10.66 -2.97 -12.44
C LYS A 130 -9.78 -3.54 -11.33
N ILE A 131 -9.90 -4.84 -11.09
CA ILE A 131 -9.08 -5.58 -10.12
C ILE A 131 -7.75 -6.00 -10.77
N ILE A 132 -6.65 -5.77 -10.07
CA ILE A 132 -5.33 -6.30 -10.41
C ILE A 132 -4.97 -7.39 -9.39
N LYS A 133 -4.62 -8.59 -9.88
CA LYS A 133 -4.14 -9.67 -9.01
C LYS A 133 -2.71 -9.37 -8.56
N ILE A 134 -2.53 -9.22 -7.25
CA ILE A 134 -1.25 -9.01 -6.58
C ILE A 134 -1.14 -10.10 -5.49
N SER A 135 -0.06 -10.88 -5.50
CA SER A 135 0.26 -11.88 -4.47
C SER A 135 1.24 -11.29 -3.43
N PHE A 136 1.25 -11.90 -2.24
CA PHE A 136 2.08 -11.55 -1.08
C PHE A 136 2.93 -12.76 -0.70
#